data_AF-A0A9N9C5G4-F1
#
_entry.id   AF-A0A9N9C5G4-F1
#
_cell.length_a   1.000
_cell.length_b   1.000
_cell.length_c   1.000
_cell.angle_alpha   90.00
_cell.angle_beta   90.00
_cell.angle_gamma   90.00
#
_symmetry.space_group_name_H-M   'P 1'
#
loop_
_entity.id
_entity.type
_entity.pdbx_description
1 polymer ?
#
loop_
_entity_poly.entity_id
_entity_poly.type
_entity_poly.pdbx_seq_one_letter_code
_entity_poly.pdbx_strand_id
1 'polypeptide(L)'
;MSLESIIENAHLLLHITLNANVGFAEISADREKLIFTNKEKELLKWLERLESLKNQRREQEYALQIQKHMSTFNLVETANEFRLKEEIKKKEKELALLRTKNMVKDKVIGSVEIGRAILSSLYSSNSGSHVSCLTKLVNERDSLVSEFLTSHQELLKARTELAKLQQSVIMCHNDNRELTRKIKDVRSQSSASTSADLNRLQRDLSEAEAKLEVTKNVLQDLILESGVNWVADEHLLKLMLNIGKEI
;
A
#
# COMPACT_ATOMS: atom_id res chain seq x y z
N MET A 1 5.45 13.38 -39.44
CA MET A 1 6.78 13.60 -38.81
C MET A 1 6.54 14.31 -37.50
N SER A 2 6.69 13.60 -36.38
CA SER A 2 6.46 14.15 -35.04
C SER A 2 7.56 15.16 -34.68
N LEU A 3 7.22 16.14 -33.85
CA LEU A 3 8.16 17.16 -33.34
C LEU A 3 9.36 16.53 -32.64
N GLU A 4 9.15 15.38 -32.00
CA GLU A 4 10.22 14.55 -31.40
C GLU A 4 11.24 14.07 -32.43
N SER A 5 10.81 13.63 -33.62
CA SER A 5 11.73 13.19 -34.68
C SER A 5 12.59 14.34 -35.23
N ILE A 6 12.08 15.57 -35.19
CA ILE A 6 12.84 16.77 -35.58
C ILE A 6 13.87 17.13 -34.50
N ILE A 7 13.49 17.04 -33.22
CA ILE A 7 14.39 17.31 -32.08
C ILE A 7 15.50 16.25 -32.03
N GLU A 8 15.17 14.99 -32.26
CA GLU A 8 16.12 13.87 -32.25
C GLU A 8 17.12 13.96 -33.43
N ASN A 9 16.64 14.32 -34.62
CA ASN A 9 17.51 14.60 -35.78
C ASN A 9 18.38 15.85 -35.56
N ALA A 10 17.85 16.88 -34.90
CA ALA A 10 18.62 18.07 -34.57
C ALA A 10 19.73 17.75 -33.56
N HIS A 11 19.44 16.92 -32.54
CA HIS A 11 20.44 16.45 -31.59
C HIS A 11 21.52 15.59 -32.26
N LEU A 12 21.13 14.69 -33.18
CA LEU A 12 22.07 13.88 -33.97
C LEU A 12 22.99 14.75 -34.83
N LEU A 13 22.43 15.75 -35.54
CA LEU A 13 23.22 16.69 -36.34
C LEU A 13 24.16 17.52 -35.48
N LEU A 14 23.70 18.00 -34.32
CA LEU A 14 24.55 18.77 -33.41
C LEU A 14 25.73 17.94 -32.93
N HIS A 15 25.49 16.67 -32.57
CA HIS A 15 26.53 15.74 -32.13
C HIS A 15 27.53 15.40 -33.23
N ILE A 16 27.08 15.29 -34.49
CA ILE A 16 27.95 15.07 -35.65
C ILE A 16 28.78 16.32 -35.93
N THR A 17 28.20 17.52 -35.85
CA THR A 17 28.95 18.77 -36.09
C THR A 17 29.93 19.13 -34.99
N LEU A 18 29.66 18.76 -33.72
CA LEU A 18 30.58 18.95 -32.60
C LEU A 18 31.77 17.99 -32.63
N ASN A 19 31.58 16.77 -33.16
CA ASN A 19 32.65 15.79 -33.31
C ASN A 19 33.36 15.83 -34.67
N ALA A 20 32.81 16.54 -35.66
CA ALA A 20 33.50 16.81 -36.90
C ALA A 20 34.61 17.83 -36.63
N ASN A 21 35.85 17.36 -36.61
CA ASN A 21 37.02 18.22 -36.55
C ASN A 21 37.14 18.99 -37.88
N VAL A 22 36.38 20.07 -38.03
CA VAL A 22 36.46 20.96 -39.21
C VAL A 22 37.66 21.88 -39.02
N GLY A 23 38.84 21.28 -39.19
CA GLY A 23 40.14 21.95 -39.25
C GLY A 23 40.84 21.56 -40.55
N PHE A 24 41.63 22.47 -41.09
CA PHE A 24 42.34 22.33 -42.37
C PHE A 24 42.98 20.95 -42.54
N ALA A 25 42.86 20.38 -43.75
CA ALA A 25 43.60 19.19 -44.17
C ALA A 25 45.04 19.27 -43.66
N GLU A 26 45.53 18.19 -43.04
CA GLU A 26 46.92 18.08 -42.61
C GLU A 26 47.83 18.37 -43.81
N ILE A 27 48.31 19.61 -43.87
CA ILE A 27 49.48 19.97 -44.65
C ILE A 27 50.58 19.14 -44.03
N SER A 28 51.06 18.16 -44.78
CA SER A 28 52.31 17.46 -44.55
C SER A 28 53.44 18.49 -44.51
N ALA A 29 53.60 19.11 -43.35
CA ALA A 29 54.74 19.91 -42.98
C ALA A 29 55.47 19.09 -41.93
N ASP A 30 56.67 18.65 -42.29
CA ASP A 30 57.71 18.24 -41.36
C ASP A 30 57.66 19.16 -40.14
N ARG A 31 57.18 18.65 -39.00
CA ARG A 31 57.46 19.30 -37.71
C ARG A 31 58.83 18.85 -37.28
N GLU A 32 59.83 19.34 -38.01
CA GLU A 32 61.09 19.71 -37.40
C GLU A 32 60.78 20.42 -36.08
N LYS A 33 61.34 19.88 -35.01
CA LYS A 33 61.36 20.38 -33.63
C LYS A 33 60.94 21.85 -33.52
N LEU A 34 59.67 22.09 -33.20
CA LEU A 34 59.31 23.29 -32.44
C LEU A 34 59.97 23.12 -31.07
N ILE A 35 61.21 23.61 -30.95
CA ILE A 35 61.90 23.76 -29.67
C ILE A 35 61.20 24.93 -28.97
N PHE A 36 59.96 24.70 -28.52
CA PHE A 36 59.30 25.63 -27.63
C PHE A 36 60.22 25.79 -26.43
N THR A 37 60.61 27.02 -26.16
CA THR A 37 61.34 27.33 -24.94
C THR A 37 60.47 26.88 -23.76
N ASN A 38 61.03 26.41 -22.65
CA ASN A 38 60.23 25.89 -21.52
C ASN A 38 59.10 26.86 -21.09
N LYS A 39 59.31 28.17 -21.25
CA LYS A 39 58.32 29.24 -21.02
C LYS A 39 57.12 29.22 -21.98
N GLU A 40 57.32 28.91 -23.25
CA GLU A 40 56.24 28.83 -24.26
C GLU A 40 55.34 27.60 -24.02
N LYS A 41 55.93 26.48 -23.58
CA LYS A 41 55.17 25.30 -23.14
C LYS A 41 54.33 25.59 -21.90
N GLU A 42 54.88 26.34 -20.95
CA GLU A 42 54.11 26.80 -19.78
C GLU A 42 52.97 27.74 -20.19
N LEU A 43 53.24 28.69 -21.08
CA LEU A 43 52.23 29.63 -21.58
C LEU A 43 51.08 28.91 -22.30
N LEU A 44 51.39 27.89 -23.10
CA LEU A 44 50.38 27.07 -23.77
C LEU A 44 49.50 26.31 -22.76
N LYS A 45 50.10 25.71 -21.73
CA LYS A 45 49.34 25.07 -20.63
C LYS A 45 48.42 26.05 -19.92
N TRP A 46 48.88 27.28 -19.69
CA TRP A 46 48.06 28.32 -19.05
C TRP A 46 46.92 28.79 -19.96
N LEU A 47 47.14 28.89 -21.27
CA LEU A 47 46.09 29.22 -22.24
C LEU A 47 45.02 28.13 -22.34
N GLU A 48 45.43 26.86 -22.44
CA GLU A 48 44.50 25.72 -22.41
C GLU A 48 43.69 25.70 -21.10
N ARG A 49 44.35 25.97 -19.97
CA ARG A 49 43.68 26.05 -18.67
C ARG A 49 42.68 27.20 -18.62
N LEU A 50 43.03 28.37 -19.17
CA LEU A 50 42.16 29.53 -19.22
C LEU A 50 40.95 29.28 -20.11
N GLU A 51 41.12 28.64 -21.25
CA GLU A 51 40.04 28.27 -22.16
C GLU A 51 39.10 27.24 -21.53
N SER A 52 39.64 26.21 -20.88
CA SER A 52 38.87 25.25 -20.09
C SER A 52 38.02 25.95 -19.01
N LEU A 53 38.58 26.90 -18.28
CA LEU A 53 37.86 27.66 -17.26
C LEU A 53 36.79 28.59 -17.85
N LYS A 54 37.04 29.16 -19.04
CA LYS A 54 36.01 29.95 -19.76
C LYS A 54 34.85 29.07 -20.23
N ASN A 55 35.14 27.87 -20.71
CA ASN A 55 34.11 26.92 -21.13
C ASN A 55 33.26 26.48 -19.94
N GLN A 56 33.92 26.10 -18.84
CA GLN A 56 33.23 25.73 -17.60
C GLN A 56 32.31 26.85 -17.09
N ARG A 57 32.75 28.11 -17.15
CA ARG A 57 31.92 29.25 -16.76
C ARG A 57 30.68 29.38 -17.64
N ARG A 58 30.83 29.27 -18.97
CA ARG A 58 29.70 29.37 -19.91
C ARG A 58 28.68 28.26 -19.64
N GLU A 59 29.13 27.03 -19.43
CA GLU A 59 28.25 25.90 -19.09
C GLU A 59 27.46 26.17 -17.80
N GLN A 60 28.11 26.69 -16.77
CA GLN A 60 27.45 27.05 -15.51
C GLN A 60 26.43 28.17 -15.69
N GLU A 61 26.74 29.21 -16.48
CA GLU A 61 25.81 30.30 -16.79
C GLU A 61 24.58 29.79 -17.56
N TYR A 62 24.77 28.91 -18.55
CA TYR A 62 23.65 28.27 -19.25
C TYR A 62 22.80 27.41 -18.33
N ALA A 63 23.41 26.60 -17.46
CA ALA A 63 22.68 25.79 -16.49
C ALA A 63 21.81 26.64 -15.54
N LEU A 64 22.35 27.78 -15.06
CA LEU A 64 21.61 28.71 -14.21
C LEU A 64 20.45 29.39 -14.93
N GLN A 65 20.64 29.78 -16.21
CA GLN A 65 19.56 30.35 -17.02
C GLN A 65 18.43 29.34 -17.24
N ILE A 66 18.78 28.10 -17.61
CA ILE A 66 17.80 27.02 -17.78
C ILE A 66 17.02 26.80 -16.47
N GLN A 67 17.71 26.72 -15.32
CA GLN A 67 17.07 26.55 -14.02
C GLN A 67 16.12 27.71 -13.68
N LYS A 68 16.52 28.96 -13.96
CA LYS A 68 15.68 30.14 -13.72
C LYS A 68 14.45 30.17 -14.62
N HIS A 69 14.60 29.84 -15.90
CA HIS A 69 13.48 29.76 -16.84
C HIS A 69 12.52 28.63 -16.47
N MET A 70 13.03 27.44 -16.13
CA MET A 70 12.21 26.31 -15.65
C MET A 70 11.46 26.64 -14.36
N SER A 71 12.12 27.28 -13.39
CA SER A 71 11.48 27.63 -12.12
C SER A 71 10.38 28.69 -12.29
N THR A 72 10.59 29.65 -13.19
CA THR A 72 9.61 30.71 -13.48
C THR A 72 8.42 30.17 -14.27
N PHE A 73 8.67 29.31 -15.26
CA PHE A 73 7.63 28.69 -16.07
C PHE A 73 6.74 27.77 -15.23
N ASN A 74 7.34 26.90 -14.41
CA ASN A 74 6.59 25.99 -13.54
C ASN A 74 5.71 26.73 -12.52
N LEU A 75 6.18 27.85 -11.96
CA LEU A 75 5.41 28.62 -10.98
C LEU A 75 4.19 29.32 -11.61
N VAL A 76 4.36 29.91 -12.80
CA VAL A 76 3.29 30.62 -13.52
C VAL A 76 2.26 29.64 -14.09
N GLU A 77 2.71 28.52 -14.65
CA GLU A 77 1.83 27.48 -15.18
C GLU A 77 1.03 26.82 -14.06
N THR A 78 1.67 26.48 -12.93
CA THR A 78 0.97 25.92 -11.75
C THR A 78 -0.05 26.89 -11.16
N ALA A 79 0.30 28.19 -11.06
CA ALA A 79 -0.62 29.21 -10.55
C ALA A 79 -1.81 29.45 -11.49
N ASN A 80 -1.58 29.48 -12.80
CA ASN A 80 -2.64 29.63 -13.80
C ASN A 80 -3.52 28.37 -13.89
N GLU A 81 -2.92 27.18 -13.83
CA GLU A 81 -3.64 25.91 -13.80
C GLU A 81 -4.52 25.80 -12.55
N PHE A 82 -4.04 26.24 -11.38
CA PHE A 82 -4.82 26.27 -10.15
C PHE A 82 -6.02 27.23 -10.28
N ARG A 83 -5.82 28.44 -10.81
CA ARG A 83 -6.90 29.42 -11.05
C ARG A 83 -7.92 28.89 -12.04
N LEU A 84 -7.47 28.28 -13.14
CA LEU A 84 -8.35 27.66 -14.14
C LEU A 84 -9.15 26.50 -13.53
N LYS A 85 -8.52 25.64 -12.73
CA LYS A 85 -9.22 24.55 -12.02
C LYS A 85 -10.25 25.07 -11.04
N GLU A 86 -9.97 26.16 -10.33
CA GLU A 86 -10.92 26.78 -9.42
C GLU A 86 -12.12 27.40 -10.17
N GLU A 87 -11.87 28.07 -11.30
CA GLU A 87 -12.92 28.60 -12.17
C GLU A 87 -13.77 27.48 -12.80
N ILE A 88 -13.14 26.39 -13.27
CA ILE A 88 -13.83 25.20 -13.78
C ILE A 88 -14.73 24.64 -12.69
N LYS A 89 -14.22 24.43 -11.47
CA LYS A 89 -15.00 23.91 -10.34
C LYS A 89 -16.17 24.83 -9.99
N LYS A 90 -15.99 26.15 -10.08
CA LYS A 90 -17.08 27.13 -9.88
C LYS A 90 -18.14 27.00 -10.98
N LYS A 91 -17.71 26.87 -12.23
CA LYS A 91 -18.60 26.70 -13.39
C LYS A 91 -19.33 25.36 -13.38
N GLU A 92 -18.70 24.28 -12.94
CA GLU A 92 -19.33 22.98 -12.74
C GLU A 92 -20.44 23.04 -11.69
N LYS A 93 -20.20 23.73 -10.57
CA LYS A 93 -21.23 23.98 -9.55
C LYS A 93 -22.39 24.80 -10.12
N GLU A 94 -22.08 25.86 -10.87
CA GLU A 94 -23.10 26.69 -11.52
C GLU A 94 -23.94 25.88 -12.51
N LEU A 95 -23.30 25.06 -13.34
CA LEU A 95 -23.97 24.16 -14.27
C LEU A 95 -24.81 23.09 -13.55
N ALA A 96 -24.33 22.54 -12.44
CA ALA A 96 -25.11 21.60 -11.63
C ALA A 96 -26.37 22.26 -11.07
N LEU A 97 -26.28 23.50 -10.56
CA LEU A 97 -27.42 24.27 -10.08
C LEU A 97 -28.40 24.62 -11.20
N LEU A 98 -27.91 24.99 -12.38
CA LEU A 98 -28.76 25.28 -13.53
C LEU A 98 -29.45 24.01 -14.04
N ARG A 99 -28.76 22.86 -14.04
CA ARG A 99 -29.34 21.56 -14.39
C ARG A 99 -30.44 21.15 -13.43
N THR A 100 -30.23 21.28 -12.12
CA THR A 100 -31.28 20.97 -11.14
C THR A 100 -32.45 21.94 -11.28
N LYS A 101 -32.21 23.23 -11.51
CA LYS A 101 -33.27 24.22 -11.78
C LYS A 101 -34.09 23.87 -13.03
N ASN A 102 -33.43 23.50 -14.13
CA ASN A 102 -34.13 23.08 -15.35
C ASN A 102 -34.92 21.79 -15.14
N MET A 103 -34.34 20.80 -14.47
CA MET A 103 -35.03 19.55 -14.13
C MET A 103 -36.29 19.82 -13.29
N VAL A 104 -36.21 20.71 -12.29
CA VAL A 104 -37.36 21.11 -11.49
C VAL A 104 -38.40 21.83 -12.34
N LYS A 105 -37.97 22.76 -13.20
CA LYS A 105 -38.86 23.47 -14.13
C LYS A 105 -39.64 22.48 -15.02
N ASP A 106 -38.95 21.51 -15.63
CA ASP A 106 -39.58 20.53 -16.52
C ASP A 106 -40.59 19.64 -15.76
N LYS A 107 -40.26 19.24 -14.53
CA LYS A 107 -41.20 18.51 -13.66
C LYS A 107 -42.42 19.34 -13.27
N VAL A 108 -42.24 20.63 -12.98
CA VAL A 108 -43.34 21.54 -12.66
C VAL A 108 -44.24 21.76 -13.87
N ILE A 109 -43.67 21.96 -15.07
CA ILE A 109 -44.44 22.10 -16.31
C ILE A 109 -45.28 20.84 -16.55
N GLY A 110 -44.66 19.65 -16.48
CA GLY A 110 -45.39 18.39 -16.63
C GLY A 110 -46.49 18.22 -15.58
N SER A 111 -46.23 18.60 -14.32
CA SER A 111 -47.25 18.56 -13.26
C SER A 111 -48.42 19.51 -13.53
N VAL A 112 -48.16 20.71 -14.07
CA VAL A 112 -49.19 21.70 -14.42
C VAL A 112 -50.01 21.23 -15.62
N GLU A 113 -49.38 20.61 -16.62
CA GLU A 113 -50.06 20.02 -17.78
C GLU A 113 -50.97 18.87 -17.38
N ILE A 114 -50.48 17.95 -16.54
CA ILE A 114 -51.28 16.87 -15.97
C ILE A 114 -52.44 17.43 -15.14
N GLY A 115 -52.17 18.41 -14.27
CA GLY A 115 -53.19 19.07 -13.46
C GLY A 115 -54.29 19.72 -14.31
N ARG A 116 -53.91 20.38 -15.41
CA ARG A 116 -54.84 20.96 -16.38
C ARG A 116 -55.71 19.88 -17.05
N ALA A 117 -55.12 18.77 -17.46
CA ALA A 117 -55.84 17.66 -18.08
C ALA A 117 -56.85 17.00 -17.11
N ILE A 118 -56.49 16.88 -15.83
CA ILE A 118 -57.39 16.39 -14.79
C ILE A 118 -58.55 17.38 -14.59
N LEU A 119 -58.26 18.67 -14.41
CA LEU A 119 -59.28 19.70 -14.22
C LEU A 119 -60.22 19.79 -15.44
N SER A 120 -59.68 19.78 -16.66
CA SER A 120 -60.51 19.82 -17.86
C SER A 120 -61.39 18.58 -18.00
N SER A 121 -60.91 17.40 -17.58
CA SER A 121 -61.71 16.17 -17.56
C SER A 121 -62.82 16.18 -16.50
N LEU A 122 -62.58 16.78 -15.34
CA LEU A 122 -63.55 16.85 -14.24
C LEU A 122 -64.64 17.91 -14.47
N TYR A 123 -64.30 19.03 -15.11
CA TYR A 123 -65.21 20.18 -15.30
C TYR A 123 -65.80 20.28 -16.73
N SER A 124 -65.42 19.39 -17.65
CA SER A 124 -66.06 19.28 -18.97
C SER A 124 -67.50 18.76 -18.82
N SER A 125 -68.48 19.45 -19.41
CA SER A 125 -69.92 19.12 -19.32
C SER A 125 -70.34 17.76 -19.90
N ASN A 126 -69.43 16.93 -20.42
CA ASN A 126 -69.76 15.71 -21.17
C ASN A 126 -69.07 14.43 -20.67
N SER A 127 -68.61 14.36 -19.41
CA SER A 127 -67.51 13.46 -19.03
C SER A 127 -67.79 12.38 -17.96
N GLY A 128 -69.03 11.94 -17.72
CA GLY A 128 -69.33 10.91 -16.70
C GLY A 128 -68.45 9.64 -16.79
N SER A 129 -68.12 9.19 -18.01
CA SER A 129 -67.23 8.04 -18.24
C SER A 129 -65.75 8.33 -17.95
N HIS A 130 -65.25 9.53 -18.28
CA HIS A 130 -63.86 9.91 -18.07
C HIS A 130 -63.56 10.18 -16.59
N VAL A 131 -64.52 10.77 -15.86
CA VAL A 131 -64.43 10.97 -14.41
C VAL A 131 -64.36 9.62 -13.68
N SER A 132 -65.23 8.66 -14.04
CA SER A 132 -65.19 7.32 -13.45
C SER A 132 -63.87 6.58 -13.71
N CYS A 133 -63.31 6.71 -14.91
CA CYS A 133 -62.00 6.14 -15.26
C CYS A 133 -60.86 6.78 -14.46
N LEU A 134 -60.84 8.11 -14.35
CA LEU A 134 -59.86 8.85 -13.54
C LEU A 134 -59.92 8.45 -12.06
N THR A 135 -61.11 8.30 -11.48
CA THR A 135 -61.26 7.86 -10.09
C THR A 135 -60.71 6.45 -9.88
N LYS A 136 -60.92 5.52 -10.83
CA LYS A 136 -60.33 4.18 -10.75
C LYS A 136 -58.80 4.23 -10.76
N LEU A 137 -58.21 4.98 -11.68
CA LEU A 137 -56.75 5.13 -11.77
C LEU A 137 -56.14 5.80 -10.53
N VAL A 138 -56.83 6.77 -9.94
CA VAL A 138 -56.41 7.42 -8.68
C VAL A 138 -56.44 6.42 -7.52
N ASN A 139 -57.50 5.60 -7.43
CA ASN A 139 -57.61 4.57 -6.39
C ASN A 139 -56.56 3.47 -6.57
N GLU A 140 -56.29 3.03 -7.80
CA GLU A 140 -55.22 2.07 -8.09
C GLU A 140 -53.84 2.62 -7.72
N ARG A 141 -53.56 3.89 -8.07
CA ARG A 141 -52.35 4.58 -7.64
C ARG A 141 -52.24 4.61 -6.12
N ASP A 142 -53.31 4.97 -5.42
CA ASP A 142 -53.28 5.10 -3.96
C ASP A 142 -53.09 3.75 -3.27
N SER A 143 -53.67 2.68 -3.82
CA SER A 143 -53.40 1.30 -3.37
C SER A 143 -51.93 0.93 -3.53
N LEU A 144 -51.36 1.16 -4.73
CA LEU A 144 -49.95 0.87 -5.01
C LEU A 144 -48.99 1.70 -4.15
N VAL A 145 -49.32 2.98 -3.91
CA VAL A 145 -48.52 3.85 -3.04
C VAL A 145 -48.59 3.36 -1.59
N SER A 146 -49.77 2.90 -1.14
CA SER A 146 -49.91 2.33 0.20
C SER A 146 -49.05 1.06 0.35
N GLU A 147 -49.12 0.14 -0.60
CA GLU A 147 -48.29 -1.08 -0.63
C GLU A 147 -46.79 -0.77 -0.71
N PHE A 148 -46.42 0.24 -1.51
CA PHE A 148 -45.03 0.69 -1.58
C PHE A 148 -44.54 1.24 -0.24
N LEU A 149 -45.35 2.08 0.42
CA LEU A 149 -44.99 2.68 1.71
C LEU A 149 -44.87 1.62 2.81
N THR A 150 -45.76 0.63 2.85
CA THR A 150 -45.67 -0.48 3.81
C THR A 150 -44.41 -1.30 3.58
N SER A 151 -44.13 -1.70 2.33
CA SER A 151 -42.90 -2.42 1.96
C SER A 151 -41.64 -1.61 2.29
N HIS A 152 -41.66 -0.30 2.03
CA HIS A 152 -40.54 0.58 2.36
C HIS A 152 -40.33 0.67 3.88
N GLN A 153 -41.40 0.73 4.66
CA GLN A 153 -41.31 0.74 6.11
C GLN A 153 -40.76 -0.57 6.67
N GLU A 154 -41.15 -1.72 6.11
CA GLU A 154 -40.58 -3.02 6.46
C GLU A 154 -39.09 -3.11 6.12
N LEU A 155 -38.69 -2.60 4.95
CA LEU A 155 -37.28 -2.52 4.56
C LEU A 155 -36.47 -1.64 5.52
N LEU A 156 -37.01 -0.50 5.96
CA LEU A 156 -36.37 0.35 6.95
C LEU A 156 -36.21 -0.38 8.29
N LYS A 157 -37.24 -1.10 8.76
CA LYS A 157 -37.16 -1.91 9.98
C LYS A 157 -36.06 -2.98 9.86
N ALA A 158 -36.07 -3.76 8.79
CA ALA A 158 -35.06 -4.79 8.53
C ALA A 158 -33.64 -4.19 8.48
N ARG A 159 -33.47 -3.01 7.87
CA ARG A 159 -32.18 -2.31 7.84
C ARG A 159 -31.73 -1.89 9.24
N THR A 160 -32.63 -1.39 10.08
CA THR A 160 -32.29 -1.02 11.47
C THR A 160 -31.94 -2.24 12.31
N GLU A 161 -32.61 -3.37 12.12
CA GLU A 161 -32.30 -4.63 12.80
C GLU A 161 -30.94 -5.18 12.36
N LEU A 162 -30.66 -5.15 11.05
CA LEU A 162 -29.35 -5.52 10.51
C LEU A 162 -28.25 -4.65 11.10
N ALA A 163 -28.44 -3.34 11.18
CA ALA A 163 -27.48 -2.43 11.80
C ALA A 163 -27.23 -2.75 13.28
N LYS A 164 -28.29 -3.06 14.05
CA LYS A 164 -28.16 -3.50 15.46
C LYS A 164 -27.39 -4.82 15.56
N LEU A 165 -27.67 -5.78 14.68
CA LEU A 165 -26.97 -7.07 14.66
C LEU A 165 -25.48 -6.88 14.31
N GLN A 166 -25.18 -6.05 13.32
CA GLN A 166 -23.79 -5.69 12.96
C GLN A 166 -23.05 -5.08 14.16
N GLN A 167 -23.70 -4.17 14.89
CA GLN A 167 -23.13 -3.58 16.10
C GLN A 167 -22.88 -4.64 17.18
N SER A 168 -23.82 -5.56 17.40
CA SER A 168 -23.65 -6.68 18.34
C SER A 168 -22.50 -7.61 17.95
N VAL A 169 -22.35 -7.92 16.66
CA VAL A 169 -21.24 -8.72 16.14
C VAL A 169 -19.89 -8.04 16.39
N ILE A 170 -19.81 -6.73 16.15
CA ILE A 170 -18.59 -5.95 16.44
C ILE A 170 -18.25 -6.01 17.93
N MET A 171 -19.25 -5.87 18.82
CA MET A 171 -19.05 -5.99 20.26
C MET A 171 -18.54 -7.40 20.64
N CYS A 172 -19.20 -8.47 20.19
CA CYS A 172 -18.73 -9.84 20.45
C CYS A 172 -17.32 -10.09 19.91
N HIS A 173 -16.97 -9.54 18.74
CA HIS A 173 -15.61 -9.67 18.19
C HIS A 173 -14.57 -8.95 19.07
N ASN A 174 -14.92 -7.79 19.63
CA ASN A 174 -14.05 -7.09 20.57
C ASN A 174 -13.88 -7.87 21.88
N ASP A 175 -14.96 -8.43 22.42
CA ASP A 175 -14.91 -9.26 23.63
C ASP A 175 -14.07 -10.51 23.40
N ASN A 176 -14.26 -11.20 22.27
CA ASN A 176 -13.44 -12.35 21.87
C ASN A 176 -11.96 -11.99 21.74
N ARG A 177 -11.65 -10.81 21.19
CA ARG A 177 -10.28 -10.31 21.10
C ARG A 177 -9.68 -10.05 22.48
N GLU A 178 -10.45 -9.50 23.41
CA GLU A 178 -10.01 -9.28 24.79
C GLU A 178 -9.77 -10.61 25.52
N LEU A 179 -10.70 -11.57 25.40
CA LEU A 179 -10.54 -12.91 25.97
C LEU A 179 -9.31 -13.62 25.39
N THR A 180 -9.09 -13.51 24.08
CA THR A 180 -7.91 -14.09 23.43
C THR A 180 -6.61 -13.48 23.96
N ARG A 181 -6.58 -12.16 24.24
CA ARG A 181 -5.43 -11.53 24.91
C ARG A 181 -5.22 -12.09 26.32
N LYS A 182 -6.27 -12.16 27.13
CA LYS A 182 -6.20 -12.74 28.49
C LYS A 182 -5.68 -14.17 28.48
N ILE A 183 -6.14 -15.00 27.54
CA ILE A 183 -5.65 -16.38 27.36
C ILE A 183 -4.16 -16.38 27.01
N LYS A 184 -3.72 -15.51 26.10
CA LYS A 184 -2.32 -15.38 25.72
C LYS A 184 -1.46 -14.94 26.90
N ASP A 185 -1.93 -13.99 27.70
CA ASP A 185 -1.22 -13.49 28.87
C ASP A 185 -1.05 -14.58 29.94
N VAL A 186 -2.13 -15.32 30.24
CA VAL A 186 -2.09 -16.48 31.15
C VAL A 186 -1.14 -17.56 30.63
N ARG A 187 -1.20 -17.90 29.33
CA ARG A 187 -0.30 -18.90 28.72
C ARG A 187 1.17 -18.47 28.75
N SER A 188 1.42 -17.17 28.58
CA SER A 188 2.77 -16.61 28.64
C SER A 188 3.32 -16.69 30.08
N GLN A 189 2.50 -16.34 31.07
CA GLN A 189 2.85 -16.45 32.50
C GLN A 189 3.09 -17.91 32.95
N SER A 190 2.29 -18.87 32.48
CA SER A 190 2.49 -20.29 32.81
C SER A 190 3.73 -20.87 32.13
N SER A 191 4.01 -20.50 30.87
CA SER A 191 5.18 -21.01 30.15
C SER A 191 6.53 -20.56 30.74
N ALA A 192 6.58 -19.36 31.32
CA ALA A 192 7.80 -18.82 31.94
C ALA A 192 8.14 -19.49 33.27
N SER A 193 7.13 -19.90 34.04
CA SER A 193 7.30 -20.57 35.33
C SER A 193 7.50 -22.09 35.16
N THR A 194 6.71 -22.75 34.31
CA THR A 194 6.80 -24.21 34.13
C THR A 194 8.09 -24.66 33.41
N SER A 195 8.65 -23.84 32.51
CA SER A 195 9.89 -24.24 31.79
C SER A 195 11.14 -24.20 32.68
N ALA A 196 11.21 -23.26 33.63
CA ALA A 196 12.33 -23.19 34.58
C ALA A 196 12.31 -24.37 35.54
N ASP A 197 11.12 -24.75 36.03
CA ASP A 197 10.95 -25.88 36.95
C ASP A 197 11.14 -27.23 36.24
N LEU A 198 10.66 -27.40 35.00
CA LEU A 198 10.90 -28.61 34.21
C LEU A 198 12.40 -28.81 33.90
N ASN A 199 13.12 -27.74 33.55
CA ASN A 199 14.56 -27.83 33.30
C ASN A 199 15.37 -28.14 34.56
N ARG A 200 14.91 -27.71 35.74
CA ARG A 200 15.51 -28.09 37.03
C ARG A 200 15.26 -29.56 37.33
N LEU A 201 14.02 -30.01 37.24
CA LEU A 201 13.64 -31.42 37.43
C LEU A 201 14.38 -32.37 36.47
N GLN A 202 14.55 -31.97 35.21
CA GLN A 202 15.30 -32.77 34.23
C GLN A 202 16.79 -32.86 34.55
N ARG A 203 17.40 -31.79 35.08
CA ARG A 203 18.79 -31.82 35.55
C ARG A 203 18.95 -32.70 36.78
N ASP A 204 18.05 -32.58 37.75
CA ASP A 204 18.08 -33.37 38.97
C ASP A 204 17.91 -34.87 38.67
N LEU A 205 17.05 -35.21 37.71
CA LEU A 205 16.87 -36.58 37.24
C LEU A 205 18.14 -37.11 36.55
N SER A 206 18.72 -36.36 35.62
CA SER A 206 19.97 -36.77 34.95
C SER A 206 21.14 -36.89 35.92
N GLU A 207 21.23 -36.01 36.93
CA GLU A 207 22.24 -36.10 37.98
C GLU A 207 22.03 -37.34 38.86
N ALA A 208 20.78 -37.68 39.18
CA ALA A 208 20.46 -38.90 39.91
C ALA A 208 20.78 -40.16 39.10
N GLU A 209 20.48 -40.18 37.80
CA GLU A 209 20.86 -41.27 36.88
C GLU A 209 22.38 -41.42 36.79
N ALA A 210 23.12 -40.32 36.62
CA ALA A 210 24.58 -40.35 36.59
C ALA A 210 25.18 -40.87 37.91
N LYS A 211 24.63 -40.44 39.06
CA LYS A 211 25.03 -40.96 40.37
C LYS A 211 24.73 -42.46 40.50
N LEU A 212 23.56 -42.90 40.05
CA LEU A 212 23.18 -44.31 40.08
C LEU A 212 24.15 -45.14 39.23
N GLU A 213 24.47 -44.68 38.03
CA GLU A 213 25.39 -45.36 37.12
C GLU A 213 26.81 -45.44 37.71
N VAL A 214 27.31 -44.36 38.32
CA VAL A 214 28.59 -44.39 39.04
C VAL A 214 28.56 -45.39 40.19
N THR A 215 27.49 -45.40 41.01
CA THR A 215 27.39 -46.36 42.12
C THR A 215 27.29 -47.81 41.65
N LYS A 216 26.60 -48.05 40.52
CA LYS A 216 26.48 -49.36 39.88
C LYS A 216 27.86 -49.86 39.43
N ASN A 217 28.63 -49.01 38.74
CA ASN A 217 29.97 -49.34 38.27
C ASN A 217 30.95 -49.58 39.43
N VAL A 218 30.93 -48.74 40.46
CA VAL A 218 31.75 -48.93 41.66
C VAL A 218 31.41 -50.25 42.37
N LEU A 219 30.12 -50.60 42.47
CA LEU A 219 29.68 -51.83 43.11
C LEU A 219 30.05 -53.08 42.28
N GLN A 220 29.99 -52.97 40.95
CA GLN A 220 30.48 -54.02 40.04
C GLN A 220 31.97 -54.25 40.20
N ASP A 221 32.77 -53.17 40.18
CA ASP A 221 34.22 -53.25 40.34
C ASP A 221 34.58 -53.82 41.71
N LEU A 222 33.90 -53.39 42.77
CA LEU A 222 34.13 -53.92 44.12
C LEU A 222 33.85 -55.42 44.22
N ILE A 223 32.77 -55.90 43.59
CA ILE A 223 32.44 -57.35 43.57
C ILE A 223 33.50 -58.14 42.79
N LEU A 224 33.98 -57.60 41.66
CA LEU A 224 35.00 -58.23 40.83
C LEU A 224 36.37 -58.25 41.50
N GLU A 225 36.79 -57.15 42.13
CA GLU A 225 38.09 -57.01 42.80
C GLU A 225 38.14 -57.73 44.16
N SER A 226 37.00 -57.88 44.85
CA SER A 226 36.95 -58.56 46.16
C SER A 226 37.25 -60.06 46.09
N GLY A 227 37.37 -60.67 44.90
CA GLY A 227 37.69 -62.09 44.74
C GLY A 227 36.64 -63.07 45.29
N VAL A 228 35.43 -62.57 45.58
CA VAL A 228 34.29 -63.36 46.05
C VAL A 228 33.74 -64.18 44.89
N ASN A 229 33.45 -65.47 45.10
CA ASN A 229 32.87 -66.34 44.08
C ASN A 229 31.37 -66.04 43.88
N TRP A 230 31.09 -64.91 43.23
CA TRP A 230 29.76 -64.35 43.02
C TRP A 230 28.87 -65.19 42.08
N VAL A 231 29.46 -66.13 41.33
CA VAL A 231 28.73 -67.07 40.47
C VAL A 231 28.03 -68.15 41.30
N ALA A 232 28.58 -68.49 42.47
CA ALA A 232 28.04 -69.54 43.34
C ALA A 232 26.96 -69.02 44.29
N ASP A 233 26.89 -67.70 44.51
CA ASP A 233 25.89 -67.06 45.36
C ASP A 233 24.74 -66.51 44.51
N GLU A 234 23.57 -67.14 44.62
CA GLU A 234 22.32 -66.77 43.94
C GLU A 234 21.95 -65.29 44.15
N HIS A 235 22.21 -64.74 45.35
CA HIS A 235 21.89 -63.36 45.67
C HIS A 235 22.83 -62.38 44.98
N LEU A 236 24.12 -62.72 44.91
CA LEU A 236 25.13 -61.86 44.30
C LEU A 236 25.05 -61.92 42.77
N LEU A 237 24.75 -63.09 42.21
CA LEU A 237 24.46 -63.28 40.78
C LEU A 237 23.26 -62.43 40.34
N LYS A 238 22.18 -62.42 41.14
CA LYS A 238 20.99 -61.60 40.86
C LYS A 238 21.27 -60.10 40.94
N LEU A 239 22.10 -59.67 41.88
CA LEU A 239 22.56 -58.28 41.95
C LEU A 239 23.40 -57.90 40.73
N MET A 240 24.36 -58.75 40.33
CA MET A 240 25.20 -58.53 39.15
C MET A 240 24.36 -58.43 37.86
N LEU A 241 23.33 -59.25 37.71
CA LEU A 241 22.40 -59.21 36.57
C LEU A 241 21.52 -57.96 36.56
N ASN A 242 21.13 -57.45 37.74
CA ASN A 242 20.40 -56.18 37.84
C ASN A 242 21.30 -54.97 37.57
N ILE A 243 22.58 -55.06 37.91
CA ILE A 243 23.63 -54.09 37.59
C ILE A 243 23.97 -54.14 36.08
N GLY A 244 23.90 -55.31 35.45
CA GLY A 244 24.17 -55.45 34.01
C GLY A 244 23.01 -55.02 33.08
N LYS A 245 21.81 -54.75 33.60
CA LYS A 245 20.69 -54.25 32.79
C LYS A 245 20.80 -52.74 32.59
N GLU A 246 20.88 -52.32 31.33
CA GLU A 246 20.65 -50.93 30.93
C GLU A 246 19.16 -50.58 31.13
N ILE A 247 18.88 -49.31 31.45
CA ILE A 247 17.52 -48.74 31.49
C ILE A 247 17.10 -48.39 30.06
#